data_AF-A0A538EIF9-F1
#
_entry.id   AF-A0A538EIF9-F1
#
_cell.length_a   1.000
_cell.length_b   1.000
_cell.length_c   1.000
_cell.angle_alpha   90.00
_cell.angle_beta   90.00
_cell.angle_gamma   90.00
#
_symmetry.space_group_name_H-M   'P 1'
#
loop_
_entity.id
_entity.type
_entity.pdbx_description
1 polymer ?
#
loop_
_entity_poly.entity_id
_entity_poly.type
_entity_poly.pdbx_seq_one_letter_code
_entity_poly.pdbx_strand_id
1 'polypeptide(L)'
;MLGLAFAGSPSRIADGVRIAGIDVGGETPKQAQRILEQKADSLASVPVTFRVGPHVWQLEPRRLGIEVDWAAAVDAVRRQGQGFGPLRGFRRLDLRFFGADVAPPTQVYDAALRYWLDRIERAVNSPHRDASIALHGLTPAILPSRTGQVLDRHAATATIVRALASLNRDPVGLPVRVDRPKVNAGELTVPEAQVRTALSAPVHLTLGETRWNLRPRRIAQLLELPADGRSDVRIGGKGASAWFTALAKRVDREPEDATWAIGQSGIRVIPDKPGYLLDVPHSATALLHAALVTEPTLRSANLVVEKKEAGRSTKEARSMQIRGLVASYQTFYGGDPNRIHNVQLVSHLVDGHIIAPGATFSFNQATGARTADKGFKEAPVIINGELKTGLGGGVCQVSTTVFNAAYEAGLPIVSRTNHALYISHYPQGRDATVNYPDVDLKFTNDTGHWLLLRTWVGSSSLTVALYGTPVNRRVVSEVAPLVATGPTPTKKVPDPSLYVGQQAVEETGAPPRKTSVQRRVYSAAGKLLYDTVFYSSYVGEPTVIRVGTKPRPKPTTTTTTTTTTTTTTTPTTTSPKKPPTTTQP
;
A
#
# COMPACT_ATOMS: atom_id res chain seq x y z
N MET A 1 -11.84 -11.64 101.05
CA MET A 1 -10.79 -11.46 100.03
C MET A 1 -10.56 -12.78 99.33
N LEU A 2 -10.71 -12.84 97.99
CA LEU A 2 -10.37 -13.95 97.08
C LEU A 2 -10.81 -13.50 95.66
N GLY A 3 -10.22 -12.47 95.05
CA GLY A 3 -8.88 -11.93 95.29
C GLY A 3 -7.89 -12.48 94.27
N LEU A 4 -8.01 -12.01 93.02
CA LEU A 4 -6.94 -11.96 92.00
C LEU A 4 -6.14 -13.27 91.76
N ALA A 5 -6.70 -14.20 90.96
CA ALA A 5 -5.93 -15.31 90.38
C ALA A 5 -6.20 -15.58 88.88
N PHE A 6 -7.42 -15.32 88.37
CA PHE A 6 -7.80 -15.64 86.99
C PHE A 6 -7.46 -14.57 85.93
N ALA A 7 -6.71 -13.52 86.32
CA ALA A 7 -6.04 -12.64 85.36
C ALA A 7 -4.74 -13.32 84.87
N GLY A 8 -4.89 -14.36 84.05
CA GLY A 8 -3.76 -15.05 83.38
C GLY A 8 -2.84 -14.03 82.70
N SER A 9 -1.52 -14.24 82.79
CA SER A 9 -0.55 -13.16 82.65
C SER A 9 -0.72 -12.38 81.32
N PRO A 10 -0.49 -11.06 81.33
CA PRO A 10 -0.53 -10.26 80.09
C PRO A 10 0.53 -10.69 79.06
N SER A 11 1.50 -11.51 79.48
CA SER A 11 2.60 -12.06 78.67
C SER A 11 2.32 -13.42 78.00
N ARG A 12 1.16 -14.07 78.24
CA ARG A 12 0.81 -15.38 77.65
C ARG A 12 -0.48 -15.35 76.85
N ILE A 13 -0.55 -16.15 75.78
CA ILE A 13 -1.73 -16.38 74.94
C ILE A 13 -2.82 -17.06 75.78
N ALA A 14 -4.09 -16.90 75.41
CA ALA A 14 -5.20 -17.57 76.10
C ALA A 14 -5.18 -19.08 75.80
N ASP A 15 -5.50 -19.91 76.80
CA ASP A 15 -5.61 -21.37 76.61
C ASP A 15 -6.71 -21.69 75.59
N GLY A 16 -6.59 -22.80 74.84
CA GLY A 16 -7.56 -23.21 73.80
C GLY A 16 -7.42 -22.50 72.46
N VAL A 17 -6.53 -21.52 72.35
CA VAL A 17 -6.21 -20.82 71.10
C VAL A 17 -5.36 -21.69 70.18
N ARG A 18 -5.75 -21.76 68.90
CA ARG A 18 -5.00 -22.41 67.83
C ARG A 18 -4.60 -21.40 66.75
N ILE A 19 -3.49 -21.67 66.09
CA ILE A 19 -3.07 -20.94 64.88
C ILE A 19 -2.69 -21.98 63.82
N ALA A 20 -3.34 -21.91 62.66
CA ALA A 20 -3.21 -22.89 61.58
C ALA A 20 -3.37 -24.35 62.06
N GLY A 21 -4.27 -24.58 63.02
CA GLY A 21 -4.55 -25.89 63.63
C GLY A 21 -3.59 -26.35 64.75
N ILE A 22 -2.53 -25.61 65.06
CA ILE A 22 -1.61 -25.92 66.17
C ILE A 22 -2.04 -25.18 67.45
N ASP A 23 -2.12 -25.89 68.57
CA ASP A 23 -2.39 -25.31 69.88
C ASP A 23 -1.19 -24.49 70.36
N VAL A 24 -1.46 -23.22 70.68
CA VAL A 24 -0.48 -22.26 71.21
C VAL A 24 -0.99 -21.63 72.52
N GLY A 25 -2.02 -22.23 73.13
CA GLY A 25 -2.58 -21.78 74.39
C GLY A 25 -1.57 -21.85 75.54
N GLY A 26 -1.60 -20.86 76.43
CA GLY A 26 -0.69 -20.78 77.58
C GLY A 26 0.75 -20.37 77.26
N GLU A 27 1.19 -20.39 76.00
CA GLU A 27 2.54 -19.98 75.59
C GLU A 27 2.74 -18.46 75.61
N THR A 28 4.00 -18.00 75.74
CA THR A 28 4.30 -16.58 75.45
C THR A 28 4.30 -16.34 73.94
N PRO A 29 4.01 -15.12 73.43
CA PRO A 29 4.03 -14.82 71.99
C PRO A 29 5.32 -15.27 71.28
N LYS A 30 6.48 -15.13 71.93
CA LYS A 30 7.78 -15.54 71.38
C LYS A 30 7.99 -17.06 71.39
N GLN A 31 7.33 -17.80 72.28
CA GLN A 31 7.33 -19.28 72.25
C GLN A 31 6.34 -19.80 71.21
N ALA A 32 5.11 -19.28 71.18
CA ALA A 32 4.11 -19.60 70.18
C ALA A 32 4.61 -19.38 68.74
N GLN A 33 5.25 -18.23 68.48
CA GLN A 33 5.88 -17.95 67.20
C GLN A 33 6.91 -19.03 66.82
N ARG A 34 7.84 -19.38 67.73
CA ARG A 34 8.85 -20.43 67.47
C ARG A 34 8.24 -21.81 67.23
N ILE A 35 7.18 -22.17 67.95
CA ILE A 35 6.49 -23.46 67.76
C ILE A 35 5.88 -23.53 66.36
N LEU A 36 5.25 -22.43 65.91
CA LEU A 36 4.69 -22.31 64.57
C LEU A 36 5.77 -22.31 63.49
N GLU A 37 6.86 -21.56 63.67
CA GLU A 37 8.03 -21.52 62.78
C GLU A 37 8.66 -22.92 62.64
N GLN A 38 8.98 -23.60 63.75
CA GLN A 38 9.54 -24.95 63.74
C GLN A 38 8.60 -25.97 63.07
N LYS A 39 7.29 -25.86 63.31
CA LYS A 39 6.31 -26.75 62.68
C LYS A 39 6.17 -26.46 61.19
N ALA A 40 6.17 -25.19 60.79
CA ALA A 40 6.16 -24.75 59.40
C ALA A 40 7.41 -25.24 58.66
N ASP A 41 8.61 -25.06 59.22
CA ASP A 41 9.86 -25.54 58.67
C ASP A 41 9.87 -27.07 58.48
N SER A 42 9.40 -27.82 59.49
CA SER A 42 9.30 -29.28 59.42
C SER A 42 8.37 -29.77 58.31
N LEU A 43 7.38 -28.95 57.91
CA LEU A 43 6.40 -29.25 56.88
C LEU A 43 6.62 -28.48 55.56
N ALA A 44 7.61 -27.61 55.48
CA ALA A 44 7.87 -26.76 54.31
C ALA A 44 8.28 -27.56 53.07
N SER A 45 8.93 -28.71 53.29
CA SER A 45 9.33 -29.67 52.25
C SER A 45 8.36 -30.85 52.12
N VAL A 46 7.26 -30.88 52.88
CA VAL A 46 6.21 -31.91 52.79
C VAL A 46 5.11 -31.40 51.85
N PRO A 47 4.89 -32.04 50.69
CA PRO A 47 3.95 -31.54 49.69
C PRO A 47 2.49 -31.63 50.16
N VAL A 48 1.69 -30.63 49.77
CA VAL A 48 0.22 -30.72 49.79
C VAL A 48 -0.23 -31.38 48.49
N THR A 49 -1.16 -32.33 48.60
CA THR A 49 -1.75 -33.03 47.45
C THR A 49 -3.00 -32.29 46.97
N PHE A 50 -2.99 -31.83 45.72
CA PHE A 50 -4.14 -31.20 45.07
C PHE A 50 -4.77 -32.14 44.04
N ARG A 51 -6.10 -32.17 43.95
CA ARG A 51 -6.84 -33.09 43.06
C ARG A 51 -7.94 -32.42 42.25
N VAL A 52 -8.13 -32.87 41.01
CA VAL A 52 -9.28 -32.56 40.15
C VAL A 52 -9.65 -33.81 39.35
N GLY A 53 -10.79 -34.42 39.68
CA GLY A 53 -11.18 -35.71 39.09
C GLY A 53 -10.10 -36.78 39.33
N PRO A 54 -9.59 -37.45 38.27
CA PRO A 54 -8.50 -38.42 38.39
C PRO A 54 -7.11 -37.79 38.48
N HIS A 55 -6.96 -36.49 38.23
CA HIS A 55 -5.67 -35.82 38.19
C HIS A 55 -5.22 -35.37 39.58
N VAL A 56 -3.92 -35.56 39.86
CA VAL A 56 -3.30 -35.27 41.15
C VAL A 56 -1.98 -34.53 40.93
N TRP A 57 -1.74 -33.49 41.75
CA TRP A 57 -0.49 -32.73 41.78
C TRP A 57 0.02 -32.61 43.22
N GLN A 58 1.32 -32.69 43.41
CA GLN A 58 1.98 -32.49 44.70
C GLN A 58 2.79 -31.20 44.66
N LEU A 59 2.44 -30.25 45.52
CA LEU A 59 3.04 -28.91 45.58
C LEU A 59 3.70 -28.74 46.95
N GLU A 60 5.01 -28.50 46.95
CA GLU A 60 5.78 -28.20 48.16
C GLU A 60 5.70 -26.69 48.49
N PRO A 61 5.34 -26.29 49.72
CA PRO A 61 5.30 -24.87 50.12
C PRO A 61 6.62 -24.14 49.84
N ARG A 62 7.77 -24.78 50.13
CA ARG A 62 9.11 -24.22 49.92
C ARG A 62 9.41 -23.88 48.45
N ARG A 63 8.83 -24.60 47.48
CA ARG A 63 9.01 -24.31 46.03
C ARG A 63 8.13 -23.18 45.50
N LEU A 64 7.13 -22.76 46.27
CA LEU A 64 6.19 -21.70 45.91
C LEU A 64 6.48 -20.37 46.64
N GLY A 65 7.59 -20.30 47.39
CA GLY A 65 7.98 -19.10 48.14
C GLY A 65 6.89 -18.64 49.11
N ILE A 66 6.28 -19.59 49.81
CA ILE A 66 5.16 -19.32 50.72
C ILE A 66 5.73 -18.91 52.07
N GLU A 67 5.70 -17.60 52.31
CA GLU A 67 6.14 -16.98 53.55
C GLU A 67 4.91 -16.61 54.38
N VAL A 68 4.84 -17.16 55.58
CA VAL A 68 3.72 -16.98 56.49
C VAL A 68 4.18 -16.09 57.64
N ASP A 69 3.48 -14.97 57.87
CA ASP A 69 3.79 -14.04 58.95
C ASP A 69 3.22 -14.56 60.28
N TRP A 70 3.95 -15.50 60.88
CA TRP A 70 3.62 -16.08 62.18
C TRP A 70 3.62 -15.04 63.30
N ALA A 71 4.43 -13.99 63.20
CA ALA A 71 4.45 -12.90 64.17
C ALA A 71 3.14 -12.10 64.12
N ALA A 72 2.68 -11.70 62.93
CA ALA A 72 1.41 -11.01 62.76
C ALA A 72 0.20 -11.89 63.10
N ALA A 73 0.27 -13.21 62.85
CA ALA A 73 -0.76 -14.17 63.26
C ALA A 73 -0.89 -14.27 64.79
N VAL A 74 0.24 -14.43 65.49
CA VAL A 74 0.30 -14.40 66.96
C VAL A 74 -0.17 -13.05 67.51
N ASP A 75 0.14 -11.93 66.85
CA ASP A 75 -0.31 -10.59 67.25
C ASP A 75 -1.81 -10.35 67.00
N ALA A 76 -2.39 -10.91 65.93
CA ALA A 76 -3.83 -10.86 65.69
C ALA A 76 -4.61 -11.58 66.80
N VAL A 77 -4.17 -12.79 67.15
CA VAL A 77 -4.66 -13.57 68.29
C VAL A 77 -4.48 -12.83 69.61
N ARG A 78 -3.30 -12.25 69.85
CA ARG A 78 -3.00 -11.46 71.06
C ARG A 78 -3.98 -10.28 71.21
N ARG A 79 -4.34 -9.61 70.11
CA ARG A 79 -5.32 -8.51 70.09
C ARG A 79 -6.75 -9.00 70.40
N GLN A 80 -7.17 -10.15 69.87
CA GLN A 80 -8.49 -10.73 70.21
C GLN A 80 -8.59 -11.09 71.71
N GLY A 81 -7.51 -11.59 72.31
CA GLY A 81 -7.41 -11.86 73.76
C GLY A 81 -7.20 -10.63 74.66
N GLN A 82 -7.22 -9.41 74.11
CA GLN A 82 -7.10 -8.17 74.87
C GLN A 82 -8.41 -7.36 74.86
N GLY A 83 -8.77 -6.83 76.03
CA GLY A 83 -9.98 -6.04 76.26
C GLY A 83 -9.87 -5.26 77.57
N PHE A 84 -10.67 -4.21 77.71
CA PHE A 84 -10.62 -3.29 78.84
C PHE A 84 -11.28 -3.90 80.10
N GLY A 85 -10.61 -3.78 81.25
CA GLY A 85 -11.18 -4.11 82.56
C GLY A 85 -11.65 -5.58 82.73
N PRO A 86 -12.68 -5.83 83.57
CA PRO A 86 -13.08 -7.18 83.99
C PRO A 86 -13.60 -8.09 82.85
N LEU A 87 -13.97 -7.53 81.70
CA LEU A 87 -14.36 -8.28 80.49
C LEU A 87 -13.22 -9.13 79.90
N ARG A 88 -11.96 -8.84 80.27
CA ARG A 88 -10.78 -9.61 79.84
C ARG A 88 -10.79 -11.06 80.34
N GLY A 89 -11.38 -11.32 81.50
CA GLY A 89 -11.51 -12.67 82.07
C GLY A 89 -12.49 -13.53 81.25
N PHE A 90 -13.65 -12.96 80.91
CA PHE A 90 -14.69 -13.65 80.13
C PHE A 90 -14.22 -14.04 78.73
N ARG A 91 -13.60 -13.12 77.97
CA ARG A 91 -13.07 -13.45 76.63
C ARG A 91 -11.99 -14.54 76.63
N ARG A 92 -11.18 -14.62 77.70
CA ARG A 92 -10.21 -15.71 77.87
C ARG A 92 -10.86 -17.03 78.29
N LEU A 93 -12.01 -17.00 78.97
CA LEU A 93 -12.83 -18.18 79.22
C LEU A 93 -13.43 -18.70 77.91
N ASP A 94 -14.05 -17.83 77.10
CA ASP A 94 -14.68 -18.22 75.83
C ASP A 94 -13.67 -18.88 74.87
N LEU A 95 -12.48 -18.30 74.72
CA LEU A 95 -11.39 -18.88 73.92
C LEU A 95 -10.93 -20.25 74.45
N ARG A 96 -11.03 -20.50 75.76
CA ARG A 96 -10.66 -21.76 76.40
C ARG A 96 -11.74 -22.85 76.29
N PHE A 97 -13.01 -22.46 76.12
CA PHE A 97 -14.13 -23.40 75.97
C PHE A 97 -14.55 -23.64 74.51
N PHE A 98 -14.44 -22.65 73.63
CA PHE A 98 -14.88 -22.73 72.23
C PHE A 98 -13.74 -22.69 71.20
N GLY A 99 -12.56 -22.25 71.61
CA GLY A 99 -11.39 -22.12 70.73
C GLY A 99 -11.49 -20.94 69.75
N ALA A 100 -10.34 -20.60 69.17
CA ALA A 100 -10.25 -19.78 67.97
C ALA A 100 -9.09 -20.31 67.12
N ASP A 101 -9.29 -20.42 65.81
CA ASP A 101 -8.24 -20.75 64.84
C ASP A 101 -8.11 -19.59 63.84
N VAL A 102 -6.91 -19.01 63.77
CA VAL A 102 -6.63 -17.82 62.95
C VAL A 102 -5.75 -18.20 61.78
N ALA A 103 -6.25 -17.95 60.57
CA ALA A 103 -5.47 -18.08 59.35
C ALA A 103 -4.42 -16.95 59.27
N PRO A 104 -3.13 -17.28 59.08
CA PRO A 104 -2.05 -16.30 59.13
C PRO A 104 -1.93 -15.48 57.82
N PRO A 105 -1.46 -14.22 57.88
CA PRO A 105 -1.10 -13.47 56.67
C PRO A 105 -0.01 -14.21 55.89
N THR A 106 -0.19 -14.34 54.57
CA THR A 106 0.67 -15.17 53.71
C THR A 106 1.09 -14.40 52.46
N GLN A 107 2.39 -14.40 52.17
CA GLN A 107 2.97 -13.96 50.90
C GLN A 107 3.31 -15.19 50.05
N VAL A 108 3.21 -15.08 48.72
CA VAL A 108 3.39 -16.18 47.78
C VAL A 108 4.11 -15.69 46.54
N TYR A 109 4.99 -16.51 45.96
CA TYR A 109 5.69 -16.15 44.73
C TYR A 109 4.80 -16.34 43.48
N ASP A 110 4.15 -15.25 43.04
CA ASP A 110 3.16 -15.21 41.95
C ASP A 110 3.61 -15.86 40.64
N ALA A 111 4.90 -15.85 40.31
CA ALA A 111 5.40 -16.46 39.07
C ALA A 111 5.37 -18.00 39.12
N ALA A 112 5.74 -18.61 40.26
CA ALA A 112 5.65 -20.05 40.43
C ALA A 112 4.19 -20.52 40.55
N LEU A 113 3.35 -19.75 41.26
CA LEU A 113 1.91 -20.06 41.36
C LEU A 113 1.23 -20.03 39.99
N ARG A 114 1.52 -19.02 39.15
CA ARG A 114 1.02 -18.97 37.76
C ARG A 114 1.47 -20.16 36.92
N TYR A 115 2.75 -20.54 36.97
CA TYR A 115 3.28 -21.71 36.25
C TYR A 115 2.54 -23.00 36.61
N TRP A 116 2.25 -23.21 37.90
CA TRP A 116 1.50 -24.38 38.36
C TRP A 116 0.03 -24.33 37.93
N LEU A 117 -0.63 -23.17 38.03
CA LEU A 117 -2.00 -22.99 37.54
C LEU A 117 -2.10 -23.28 36.04
N ASP A 118 -1.18 -22.76 35.22
CA ASP A 118 -1.16 -23.03 33.77
C ASP A 118 -0.94 -24.53 33.46
N ARG A 119 -0.18 -25.24 34.30
CA ARG A 119 0.03 -26.70 34.18
C ARG A 119 -1.22 -27.50 34.56
N ILE A 120 -1.95 -27.07 35.59
CA ILE A 120 -3.21 -27.69 36.02
C ILE A 120 -4.29 -27.40 34.96
N GLU A 121 -4.42 -26.15 34.50
CA GLU A 121 -5.33 -25.73 33.44
C GLU A 121 -5.13 -26.55 32.16
N ARG A 122 -3.89 -26.76 31.69
CA ARG A 122 -3.62 -27.61 30.50
C ARG A 122 -4.06 -29.07 30.62
N ALA A 123 -4.19 -29.60 31.84
CA ALA A 123 -4.58 -30.99 32.09
C ALA A 123 -6.07 -31.14 32.47
N VAL A 124 -6.69 -30.09 33.02
CA VAL A 124 -8.07 -30.08 33.50
C VAL A 124 -9.03 -29.45 32.49
N ASN A 125 -8.61 -28.39 31.79
CA ASN A 125 -9.51 -27.60 30.97
C ASN A 125 -9.92 -28.38 29.73
N SER A 126 -11.18 -28.82 29.71
CA SER A 126 -11.86 -29.36 28.54
C SER A 126 -12.88 -28.30 28.11
N PRO A 127 -12.56 -27.43 27.13
CA PRO A 127 -13.49 -26.38 26.71
C PRO A 127 -14.77 -26.98 26.13
N HIS A 128 -15.88 -26.25 26.25
CA HIS A 128 -17.14 -26.65 25.63
C HIS A 128 -17.01 -26.79 24.12
N ARG A 129 -17.94 -27.52 23.52
CA ARG A 129 -18.20 -27.48 22.08
C ARG A 129 -19.63 -27.05 21.86
N ASP A 130 -19.82 -25.97 21.11
CA ASP A 130 -21.13 -25.56 20.65
C ASP A 130 -21.74 -26.61 19.72
N ALA A 131 -23.08 -26.64 19.67
CA ALA A 131 -23.77 -27.39 18.65
C ALA A 131 -23.48 -26.75 17.28
N SER A 132 -23.47 -27.56 16.22
CA SER A 132 -23.19 -27.09 14.86
C SER A 132 -23.99 -27.88 13.83
N ILE A 133 -24.03 -27.40 12.59
CA ILE A 133 -24.66 -28.13 11.47
C ILE A 133 -23.59 -28.54 10.49
N ALA A 134 -23.52 -29.85 10.21
CA ALA A 134 -22.69 -30.43 9.16
C ALA A 134 -23.54 -30.89 7.98
N LEU A 135 -22.93 -31.00 6.80
CA LEU A 135 -23.56 -31.54 5.59
C LEU A 135 -23.00 -32.92 5.24
N HIS A 136 -23.87 -33.92 5.15
CA HIS A 136 -23.57 -35.19 4.51
C HIS A 136 -24.11 -35.15 3.07
N GLY A 137 -23.25 -34.70 2.14
CA GLY A 137 -23.65 -34.40 0.77
C GLY A 137 -24.50 -33.12 0.70
N LEU A 138 -25.83 -33.28 0.64
CA LEU A 138 -26.81 -32.18 0.70
C LEU A 138 -27.75 -32.29 1.92
N THR A 139 -27.57 -33.33 2.75
CA THR A 139 -28.41 -33.54 3.94
C THR A 139 -27.77 -32.87 5.15
N PRO A 140 -28.42 -31.89 5.79
CA PRO A 140 -27.95 -31.33 7.05
C PRO A 140 -28.13 -32.33 8.20
N ALA A 141 -27.21 -32.29 9.15
CA ALA A 141 -27.27 -33.00 10.42
C ALA A 141 -26.73 -32.12 11.55
N ILE A 142 -27.46 -32.07 12.67
CA ILE A 142 -27.01 -31.36 13.88
C ILE A 142 -25.95 -32.20 14.60
N LEU A 143 -24.78 -31.61 14.81
CA LEU A 143 -23.77 -32.11 15.73
C LEU A 143 -24.08 -31.56 17.13
N PRO A 144 -24.30 -32.41 18.14
CA PRO A 144 -24.72 -31.96 19.47
C PRO A 144 -23.61 -31.23 20.21
N SER A 145 -23.99 -30.24 21.02
CA SER A 145 -23.08 -29.55 21.93
C SER A 145 -22.51 -30.49 23.00
N ARG A 146 -21.35 -30.14 23.54
CA ARG A 146 -20.74 -30.81 24.69
C ARG A 146 -20.39 -29.78 25.76
N THR A 147 -20.87 -30.02 26.97
CA THR A 147 -20.50 -29.21 28.14
C THR A 147 -19.03 -29.47 28.49
N GLY A 148 -18.29 -28.39 28.71
CA GLY A 148 -16.90 -28.41 29.14
C GLY A 148 -16.74 -28.18 30.63
N GLN A 149 -15.48 -28.14 31.06
CA GLN A 149 -15.06 -27.88 32.43
C GLN A 149 -13.73 -27.12 32.38
N VAL A 150 -13.62 -26.04 33.16
CA VAL A 150 -12.36 -25.30 33.32
C VAL A 150 -12.07 -25.04 34.78
N LEU A 151 -10.79 -24.94 35.14
CA LEU A 151 -10.36 -24.56 36.47
C LEU A 151 -10.93 -23.18 36.84
N ASP A 152 -11.50 -23.04 38.04
CA ASP A 152 -11.82 -21.71 38.55
C ASP A 152 -10.53 -21.06 39.06
N ARG A 153 -9.79 -20.39 38.17
CA ARG A 153 -8.45 -19.87 38.47
C ARG A 153 -8.40 -19.01 39.74
N HIS A 154 -9.42 -18.17 39.98
CA HIS A 154 -9.47 -17.31 41.16
C HIS A 154 -9.72 -18.12 42.44
N ALA A 155 -10.75 -18.96 42.45
CA ALA A 155 -11.05 -19.79 43.61
C ALA A 155 -9.92 -20.82 43.88
N ALA A 156 -9.32 -21.39 42.83
CA ALA A 156 -8.21 -22.33 42.92
C ALA A 156 -6.94 -21.67 43.46
N THR A 157 -6.64 -20.43 43.06
CA THR A 157 -5.56 -19.62 43.67
C THR A 157 -5.78 -19.51 45.18
N ALA A 158 -6.95 -19.05 45.63
CA ALA A 158 -7.27 -18.92 47.05
C ALA A 158 -7.21 -20.26 47.81
N THR A 159 -7.67 -21.36 47.18
CA THR A 159 -7.59 -22.71 47.74
C THR A 159 -6.16 -23.21 47.88
N ILE A 160 -5.31 -23.00 46.86
CA ILE A 160 -3.89 -23.43 46.87
C ILE A 160 -3.12 -22.69 47.96
N VAL A 161 -3.24 -21.35 48.01
CA VAL A 161 -2.56 -20.53 49.02
C VAL A 161 -2.98 -20.91 50.43
N ARG A 162 -4.30 -21.04 50.68
CA ARG A 162 -4.83 -21.44 52.01
C ARG A 162 -4.36 -22.83 52.43
N ALA A 163 -4.35 -23.79 51.51
CA ALA A 163 -3.95 -25.16 51.81
C ALA A 163 -2.46 -25.27 52.15
N LEU A 164 -1.60 -24.56 51.40
CA LEU A 164 -0.15 -24.57 51.62
C LEU A 164 0.30 -23.75 52.84
N ALA A 165 -0.43 -22.68 53.18
CA ALA A 165 -0.26 -21.92 54.42
C ALA A 165 -0.75 -22.68 55.67
N SER A 166 -1.59 -23.70 55.50
CA SER A 166 -2.02 -24.57 56.59
C SER A 166 -0.92 -25.55 57.00
N LEU A 167 -0.95 -25.99 58.26
CA LEU A 167 -0.06 -27.05 58.76
C LEU A 167 -0.66 -28.46 58.59
N ASN A 168 -1.76 -28.58 57.84
CA ASN A 168 -2.38 -29.85 57.43
C ASN A 168 -1.85 -30.31 56.06
N ARG A 169 -1.83 -31.61 55.79
CA ARG A 169 -1.37 -32.22 54.52
C ARG A 169 -2.43 -33.11 53.85
N ASP A 170 -3.69 -33.04 54.29
CA ASP A 170 -4.82 -33.70 53.65
C ASP A 170 -5.00 -33.33 52.15
N PRO A 171 -5.50 -34.23 51.29
CA PRO A 171 -5.72 -33.94 49.87
C PRO A 171 -6.83 -32.90 49.60
N VAL A 172 -6.47 -31.79 48.96
CA VAL A 172 -7.37 -30.66 48.69
C VAL A 172 -7.92 -30.71 47.26
N GLY A 173 -9.25 -30.65 47.11
CA GLY A 173 -9.89 -30.52 45.80
C GLY A 173 -9.79 -29.09 45.27
N LEU A 174 -9.37 -28.92 44.01
CA LEU A 174 -9.38 -27.59 43.38
C LEU A 174 -10.76 -27.29 42.75
N PRO A 175 -11.29 -26.07 42.92
CA PRO A 175 -12.57 -25.68 42.35
C PRO A 175 -12.50 -25.57 40.83
N VAL A 176 -13.54 -26.09 40.20
CA VAL A 176 -13.75 -26.15 38.75
C VAL A 176 -15.12 -25.59 38.44
N ARG A 177 -15.22 -24.81 37.38
CA ARG A 177 -16.48 -24.28 36.88
C ARG A 177 -16.91 -25.06 35.64
N VAL A 178 -18.22 -25.24 35.50
CA VAL A 178 -18.83 -25.82 34.30
C VAL A 178 -18.76 -24.78 33.19
N ASP A 179 -18.13 -25.15 32.09
CA ASP A 179 -18.06 -24.33 30.88
C ASP A 179 -19.21 -24.76 29.95
N ARG A 180 -20.24 -23.92 29.83
CA ARG A 180 -21.46 -24.29 29.09
C ARG A 180 -21.37 -23.81 27.64
N PRO A 181 -21.84 -24.62 26.67
CA PRO A 181 -21.99 -24.16 25.29
C PRO A 181 -22.94 -22.96 25.21
N LYS A 182 -22.65 -22.07 24.27
CA LYS A 182 -23.48 -20.92 23.92
C LYS A 182 -24.69 -21.33 23.10
N VAL A 183 -24.54 -22.35 22.26
CA VAL A 183 -25.59 -22.85 21.36
C VAL A 183 -25.78 -24.36 21.55
N ASN A 184 -27.04 -24.76 21.78
CA ASN A 184 -27.45 -26.15 21.99
C ASN A 184 -28.17 -26.73 20.77
N ALA A 185 -28.27 -28.07 20.72
CA ALA A 185 -28.86 -28.76 19.56
C ALA A 185 -30.31 -28.33 19.26
N GLY A 186 -31.12 -28.06 20.27
CA GLY A 186 -32.52 -27.61 20.08
C GLY A 186 -32.65 -26.21 19.46
N GLU A 187 -31.64 -25.35 19.62
CA GLU A 187 -31.61 -24.02 18.98
C GLU A 187 -31.33 -24.11 17.48
N LEU A 188 -30.76 -25.24 17.02
CA LEU A 188 -30.40 -25.47 15.62
C LEU A 188 -31.48 -26.19 14.81
N THR A 189 -32.61 -26.58 15.40
CA THR A 189 -33.70 -27.25 14.68
C THR A 189 -34.30 -26.38 13.57
N VAL A 190 -34.53 -25.09 13.81
CA VAL A 190 -35.00 -24.14 12.78
C VAL A 190 -33.93 -23.87 11.71
N PRO A 191 -32.66 -23.56 12.07
CA PRO A 191 -31.53 -23.52 11.14
C PRO A 191 -31.36 -24.78 10.27
N GLU A 192 -31.55 -25.98 10.83
CA GLU A 192 -31.44 -27.23 10.07
C GLU A 192 -32.56 -27.35 9.02
N ALA A 193 -33.79 -27.02 9.40
CA ALA A 193 -34.93 -26.95 8.47
C ALA A 193 -34.70 -25.89 7.37
N GLN A 194 -34.13 -24.73 7.72
CA GLN A 194 -33.73 -23.70 6.75
C GLN A 194 -32.69 -24.22 5.75
N VAL A 195 -31.63 -24.91 6.21
CA VAL A 195 -30.62 -25.51 5.32
C VAL A 195 -31.26 -26.58 4.42
N ARG A 196 -32.16 -27.41 4.96
CA ARG A 196 -32.90 -28.43 4.20
C ARG A 196 -33.72 -27.80 3.07
N THR A 197 -34.41 -26.69 3.33
CA THR A 197 -35.17 -25.92 2.32
C THR A 197 -34.24 -25.18 1.34
N ALA A 198 -33.10 -24.67 1.81
CA ALA A 198 -32.09 -24.04 0.95
C ALA A 198 -31.50 -25.02 -0.09
N LEU A 199 -31.44 -26.31 0.24
CA LEU A 199 -30.85 -27.35 -0.60
C LEU A 199 -31.86 -28.26 -1.33
N SER A 200 -33.17 -28.04 -1.17
CA SER A 200 -34.21 -28.88 -1.81
C SER A 200 -34.31 -28.66 -3.32
N ALA A 201 -34.14 -27.42 -3.79
CA ALA A 201 -34.34 -27.03 -5.18
C ALA A 201 -33.36 -25.92 -5.62
N PRO A 202 -33.12 -25.72 -6.93
CA PRO A 202 -32.31 -24.62 -7.43
C PRO A 202 -32.88 -23.24 -7.06
N VAL A 203 -32.05 -22.21 -7.17
CA VAL A 203 -32.46 -20.80 -7.08
C VAL A 203 -32.04 -20.08 -8.36
N HIS A 204 -32.90 -19.20 -8.85
CA HIS A 204 -32.59 -18.32 -9.97
C HIS A 204 -32.13 -16.95 -9.46
N LEU A 205 -30.97 -16.49 -9.94
CA LEU A 205 -30.55 -15.11 -9.77
C LEU A 205 -30.73 -14.35 -11.07
N THR A 206 -31.20 -13.10 -11.00
CA THR A 206 -31.54 -12.27 -12.16
C THR A 206 -30.88 -10.89 -12.06
N LEU A 207 -30.38 -10.38 -13.20
CA LEU A 207 -29.90 -9.01 -13.36
C LEU A 207 -30.26 -8.53 -14.76
N GLY A 208 -31.32 -7.71 -14.87
CA GLY A 208 -31.96 -7.42 -16.14
C GLY A 208 -32.39 -8.72 -16.82
N GLU A 209 -31.99 -8.90 -18.09
CA GLU A 209 -32.26 -10.12 -18.86
C GLU A 209 -31.34 -11.30 -18.51
N THR A 210 -30.25 -11.07 -17.77
CA THR A 210 -29.29 -12.15 -17.45
C THR A 210 -29.80 -12.98 -16.27
N ARG A 211 -29.82 -14.32 -16.44
CA ARG A 211 -30.28 -15.27 -15.42
C ARG A 211 -29.23 -16.34 -15.14
N TRP A 212 -28.92 -16.56 -13.86
CA TRP A 212 -28.07 -17.64 -13.38
C TRP A 212 -28.91 -18.70 -12.66
N ASN A 213 -28.61 -19.98 -12.90
CA ASN A 213 -29.27 -21.11 -12.23
C ASN A 213 -28.32 -21.73 -11.20
N LEU A 214 -28.59 -21.49 -9.91
CA LEU A 214 -27.81 -22.01 -8.79
C LEU A 214 -28.42 -23.33 -8.32
N ARG A 215 -27.86 -24.44 -8.81
CA ARG A 215 -28.22 -25.80 -8.36
C ARG A 215 -27.91 -25.99 -6.86
N PRO A 216 -28.61 -26.89 -6.12
CA PRO A 216 -28.35 -27.15 -4.69
C PRO A 216 -26.89 -27.36 -4.29
N ARG A 217 -26.09 -28.10 -5.08
CA ARG A 217 -24.65 -28.27 -4.84
C ARG A 217 -23.85 -26.96 -4.85
N ARG A 218 -24.29 -25.95 -5.62
CA ARG A 218 -23.69 -24.61 -5.57
C ARG A 218 -24.16 -23.88 -4.32
N ILE A 219 -25.45 -23.89 -4.01
CA ILE A 219 -26.00 -23.26 -2.79
C ILE A 219 -25.28 -23.78 -1.54
N ALA A 220 -25.06 -25.10 -1.43
CA ALA A 220 -24.30 -25.73 -0.34
C ALA A 220 -22.86 -25.20 -0.19
N GLN A 221 -22.22 -24.76 -1.28
CA GLN A 221 -20.90 -24.13 -1.26
C GLN A 221 -20.94 -22.64 -0.90
N LEU A 222 -22.11 -22.01 -0.97
CA LEU A 222 -22.32 -20.60 -0.63
C LEU A 222 -22.89 -20.42 0.78
N LEU A 223 -23.45 -21.46 1.39
CA LEU A 223 -23.98 -21.43 2.76
C LEU A 223 -22.85 -21.49 3.80
N GLU A 224 -22.91 -20.57 4.75
CA GLU A 224 -22.17 -20.60 6.00
C GLU A 224 -23.10 -21.10 7.12
N LEU A 225 -22.81 -22.31 7.60
CA LEU A 225 -23.69 -23.07 8.50
C LEU A 225 -23.48 -22.71 9.98
N PRO A 226 -24.46 -23.13 10.81
CA PRO A 226 -24.33 -23.38 12.24
C PRO A 226 -22.94 -23.71 12.80
N ALA A 227 -22.15 -22.79 13.36
CA ALA A 227 -20.81 -23.10 13.89
C ALA A 227 -20.29 -22.07 14.91
N ASP A 228 -19.36 -22.48 15.77
CA ASP A 228 -18.55 -21.64 16.67
C ASP A 228 -19.37 -20.65 17.53
N GLY A 229 -20.50 -21.13 18.07
CA GLY A 229 -21.40 -20.35 18.91
C GLY A 229 -22.38 -19.45 18.15
N ARG A 230 -22.48 -19.60 16.82
CA ARG A 230 -23.55 -19.03 16.00
C ARG A 230 -24.71 -20.01 15.84
N SER A 231 -25.92 -19.47 15.70
CA SER A 231 -27.14 -20.20 15.35
C SER A 231 -27.74 -19.79 14.01
N ASP A 232 -27.20 -18.77 13.32
CA ASP A 232 -27.75 -18.25 12.06
C ASP A 232 -27.24 -18.97 10.80
N VAL A 233 -28.13 -19.21 9.84
CA VAL A 233 -27.76 -19.64 8.48
C VAL A 233 -27.60 -18.39 7.62
N ARG A 234 -26.48 -18.24 6.91
CA ARG A 234 -26.30 -17.16 5.93
C ARG A 234 -25.56 -17.61 4.69
N ILE A 235 -25.68 -16.83 3.61
CA ILE A 235 -24.77 -16.95 2.48
C ILE A 235 -23.46 -16.26 2.86
N GLY A 236 -22.35 -16.99 2.88
CA GLY A 236 -21.10 -16.52 3.49
C GLY A 236 -19.90 -17.47 3.33
N GLY A 237 -18.86 -17.19 4.11
CA GLY A 237 -17.62 -17.95 4.14
C GLY A 237 -16.83 -17.91 2.83
N LYS A 238 -15.73 -18.69 2.81
CA LYS A 238 -14.76 -18.71 1.69
C LYS A 238 -15.40 -19.06 0.34
N GLY A 239 -16.40 -19.95 0.33
CA GLY A 239 -17.08 -20.39 -0.88
C GLY A 239 -17.97 -19.30 -1.49
N ALA A 240 -18.73 -18.56 -0.68
CA ALA A 240 -19.46 -17.40 -1.16
C ALA A 240 -18.50 -16.28 -1.61
N SER A 241 -17.48 -15.93 -0.81
CA SER A 241 -16.50 -14.90 -1.17
C SER A 241 -15.85 -15.15 -2.53
N ALA A 242 -15.40 -16.39 -2.79
CA ALA A 242 -14.80 -16.76 -4.07
C ALA A 242 -15.81 -16.69 -5.24
N TRP A 243 -17.04 -17.13 -5.02
CA TRP A 243 -18.08 -17.10 -6.06
C TRP A 243 -18.55 -15.69 -6.39
N PHE A 244 -18.79 -14.84 -5.38
CA PHE A 244 -19.13 -13.43 -5.58
C PHE A 244 -17.98 -12.67 -6.25
N THR A 245 -16.72 -12.93 -5.90
CA THR A 245 -15.55 -12.34 -6.59
C THR A 245 -15.51 -12.73 -8.09
N ALA A 246 -15.91 -13.96 -8.45
CA ALA A 246 -15.99 -14.41 -9.83
C ALA A 246 -17.28 -13.95 -10.57
N LEU A 247 -18.30 -13.50 -9.83
CA LEU A 247 -19.49 -12.87 -10.38
C LEU A 247 -19.27 -11.37 -10.62
N ALA A 248 -18.67 -10.68 -9.65
CA ALA A 248 -18.24 -9.29 -9.72
C ALA A 248 -17.49 -9.00 -11.04
N LYS A 249 -16.47 -9.80 -11.39
CA LYS A 249 -15.74 -9.68 -12.68
C LYS A 249 -16.57 -9.74 -13.97
N ARG A 250 -17.87 -10.10 -13.90
CA ARG A 250 -18.80 -10.17 -15.04
C ARG A 250 -19.98 -9.20 -14.91
N VAL A 251 -20.27 -8.75 -13.69
CA VAL A 251 -21.37 -7.83 -13.35
C VAL A 251 -20.85 -6.40 -13.26
N ASP A 252 -19.71 -6.22 -12.62
CA ASP A 252 -19.10 -4.93 -12.34
C ASP A 252 -18.71 -4.22 -13.63
N ARG A 253 -19.08 -2.94 -13.69
CA ARG A 253 -18.75 -2.01 -14.76
C ARG A 253 -18.40 -0.69 -14.10
N GLU A 254 -17.18 -0.21 -14.32
CA GLU A 254 -16.86 1.17 -13.95
C GLU A 254 -17.71 2.14 -14.79
N PRO A 255 -18.08 3.31 -14.25
CA PRO A 255 -18.76 4.33 -15.03
C PRO A 255 -17.84 4.88 -16.12
N GLU A 256 -18.44 5.27 -17.24
CA GLU A 256 -17.74 5.93 -18.33
C GLU A 256 -18.11 7.42 -18.33
N ASP A 257 -17.11 8.29 -18.16
CA ASP A 257 -17.25 9.75 -18.27
C ASP A 257 -17.77 10.20 -19.65
N ALA A 258 -18.67 11.17 -19.67
CA ALA A 258 -19.02 11.86 -20.90
C ALA A 258 -17.77 12.54 -21.50
N THR A 259 -17.54 12.35 -22.79
CA THR A 259 -16.34 12.83 -23.49
C THR A 259 -16.71 13.35 -24.89
N TRP A 260 -15.74 13.61 -25.76
CA TRP A 260 -15.98 14.17 -27.10
C TRP A 260 -15.35 13.33 -28.20
N ALA A 261 -16.19 12.87 -29.14
CA ALA A 261 -15.74 12.35 -30.43
C ALA A 261 -15.51 13.52 -31.39
N ILE A 262 -14.42 13.45 -32.14
CA ILE A 262 -14.09 14.36 -33.24
C ILE A 262 -14.15 13.57 -34.53
N GLY A 263 -14.92 14.06 -35.50
CA GLY A 263 -15.03 13.50 -36.83
C GLY A 263 -15.06 14.60 -37.89
N GLN A 264 -15.22 14.19 -39.16
CA GLN A 264 -15.25 15.13 -40.30
C GLN A 264 -16.40 16.16 -40.20
N SER A 265 -17.52 15.80 -39.57
CA SER A 265 -18.65 16.69 -39.33
C SER A 265 -18.54 17.55 -38.06
N GLY A 266 -17.37 17.57 -37.40
CA GLY A 266 -17.10 18.35 -36.20
C GLY A 266 -17.01 17.52 -34.92
N ILE A 267 -17.28 18.18 -33.79
CA ILE A 267 -17.17 17.59 -32.44
C ILE A 267 -18.55 17.26 -31.88
N ARG A 268 -18.70 16.09 -31.25
CA ARG A 268 -19.94 15.64 -30.59
C ARG A 268 -19.65 15.06 -29.21
N VAL A 269 -20.55 15.30 -28.26
CA VAL A 269 -20.49 14.67 -26.94
C VAL A 269 -20.84 13.19 -27.08
N ILE A 270 -19.94 12.31 -26.61
CA ILE A 270 -20.25 10.92 -26.27
C ILE A 270 -20.92 10.95 -24.89
N PRO A 271 -22.15 10.41 -24.73
CA PRO A 271 -22.82 10.37 -23.43
C PRO A 271 -22.03 9.59 -22.38
N ASP A 272 -22.19 9.98 -21.12
CA ASP A 272 -21.76 9.16 -19.98
C ASP A 272 -22.53 7.85 -19.90
N LYS A 273 -21.93 6.85 -19.25
CA LYS A 273 -22.62 5.62 -18.86
C LYS A 273 -22.44 5.41 -17.36
N PRO A 274 -23.51 5.11 -16.62
CA PRO A 274 -23.39 4.74 -15.22
C PRO A 274 -22.69 3.39 -15.09
N GLY A 275 -21.86 3.29 -14.05
CA GLY A 275 -21.27 2.06 -13.58
C GLY A 275 -22.23 1.30 -12.67
N TYR A 276 -21.93 0.02 -12.49
CA TYR A 276 -22.65 -0.87 -11.60
C TYR A 276 -21.62 -1.70 -10.85
N LEU A 277 -21.74 -1.79 -9.53
CA LEU A 277 -20.88 -2.63 -8.69
C LEU A 277 -21.74 -3.63 -7.94
N LEU A 278 -21.29 -4.88 -7.83
CA LEU A 278 -22.02 -5.94 -7.15
C LEU A 278 -22.10 -5.71 -5.64
N ASP A 279 -23.30 -5.43 -5.13
CA ASP A 279 -23.58 -5.39 -3.70
C ASP A 279 -23.65 -6.83 -3.17
N VAL A 280 -22.51 -7.32 -2.69
CA VAL A 280 -22.38 -8.70 -2.17
C VAL A 280 -23.26 -8.93 -0.93
N PRO A 281 -23.28 -8.06 0.12
CA PRO A 281 -24.14 -8.27 1.28
C PRO A 281 -25.63 -8.38 0.95
N HIS A 282 -26.20 -7.44 0.19
CA HIS A 282 -27.63 -7.46 -0.14
C HIS A 282 -27.96 -8.58 -1.14
N SER A 283 -27.07 -8.89 -2.09
CA SER A 283 -27.24 -10.04 -2.99
C SER A 283 -27.17 -11.39 -2.25
N ALA A 284 -26.33 -11.51 -1.21
CA ALA A 284 -26.24 -12.70 -0.36
C ALA A 284 -27.53 -12.90 0.45
N THR A 285 -28.08 -11.83 1.03
CA THR A 285 -29.37 -11.86 1.72
C THR A 285 -30.53 -12.20 0.77
N ALA A 286 -30.59 -11.58 -0.41
CA ALA A 286 -31.61 -11.86 -1.41
C ALA A 286 -31.55 -13.32 -1.90
N LEU A 287 -30.35 -13.85 -2.17
CA LEU A 287 -30.12 -15.25 -2.49
C LEU A 287 -30.59 -16.19 -1.36
N LEU A 288 -30.28 -15.87 -0.10
CA LEU A 288 -30.74 -16.65 1.04
C LEU A 288 -32.26 -16.67 1.12
N HIS A 289 -32.92 -15.52 1.03
CA HIS A 289 -34.38 -15.43 1.10
C HIS A 289 -35.04 -16.27 -0.01
N ALA A 290 -34.56 -16.19 -1.25
CA ALA A 290 -35.05 -17.03 -2.35
C ALA A 290 -34.74 -18.52 -2.17
N ALA A 291 -33.64 -18.89 -1.50
CA ALA A 291 -33.34 -20.28 -1.14
C ALA A 291 -34.26 -20.83 -0.04
N LEU A 292 -34.80 -19.97 0.82
CA LEU A 292 -35.72 -20.38 1.90
C LEU A 292 -37.19 -20.48 1.45
N VAL A 293 -37.52 -20.11 0.20
CA VAL A 293 -38.86 -20.32 -0.37
C VAL A 293 -39.10 -21.80 -0.63
N THR A 294 -40.17 -22.35 -0.05
CA THR A 294 -40.52 -23.78 -0.13
C THR A 294 -41.02 -24.19 -1.53
N GLU A 295 -41.78 -23.34 -2.20
CA GLU A 295 -42.31 -23.57 -3.54
C GLU A 295 -41.20 -23.44 -4.61
N PRO A 296 -40.78 -24.53 -5.29
CA PRO A 296 -39.63 -24.52 -6.18
C PRO A 296 -39.73 -23.51 -7.33
N THR A 297 -40.94 -23.25 -7.84
CA THR A 297 -41.16 -22.35 -8.98
C THR A 297 -40.96 -20.86 -8.62
N LEU A 298 -41.05 -20.50 -7.34
CA LEU A 298 -40.94 -19.12 -6.84
C LEU A 298 -39.53 -18.76 -6.33
N ARG A 299 -38.56 -19.67 -6.44
CA ARG A 299 -37.17 -19.49 -5.98
C ARG A 299 -36.36 -18.59 -6.91
N SER A 300 -36.64 -17.29 -6.89
CA SER A 300 -35.94 -16.27 -7.68
C SER A 300 -35.56 -15.04 -6.84
N ALA A 301 -34.37 -14.50 -7.04
CA ALA A 301 -33.90 -13.25 -6.43
C ALA A 301 -33.16 -12.37 -7.44
N ASN A 302 -33.38 -11.06 -7.35
CA ASN A 302 -32.57 -10.10 -8.10
C ASN A 302 -31.20 -9.95 -7.45
N LEU A 303 -30.15 -9.93 -8.26
CA LEU A 303 -28.84 -9.46 -7.85
C LEU A 303 -28.92 -7.96 -7.58
N VAL A 304 -28.39 -7.55 -6.43
CA VAL A 304 -28.36 -6.16 -6.01
C VAL A 304 -27.05 -5.56 -6.52
N VAL A 305 -27.16 -4.44 -7.23
CA VAL A 305 -26.01 -3.68 -7.73
C VAL A 305 -26.13 -2.24 -7.27
N GLU A 306 -25.03 -1.68 -6.78
CA GLU A 306 -24.92 -0.26 -6.51
C GLU A 306 -24.67 0.47 -7.84
N LYS A 307 -25.50 1.47 -8.16
CA LYS A 307 -25.30 2.31 -9.34
C LYS A 307 -24.31 3.43 -8.99
N LYS A 308 -23.20 3.47 -9.71
CA LYS A 308 -22.16 4.50 -9.58
C LYS A 308 -22.27 5.47 -10.76
N GLU A 309 -22.57 6.74 -10.50
CA GLU A 309 -22.62 7.74 -11.57
C GLU A 309 -21.21 8.05 -12.11
N ALA A 310 -21.13 8.56 -13.34
CA ALA A 310 -19.87 9.02 -13.93
C ALA A 310 -19.37 10.31 -13.27
N GLY A 311 -18.05 10.51 -13.29
CA GLY A 311 -17.41 11.71 -12.75
C GLY A 311 -17.76 12.96 -13.55
N ARG A 312 -17.95 12.83 -14.87
CA ARG A 312 -18.51 13.86 -15.74
C ARG A 312 -19.78 13.37 -16.43
N SER A 313 -20.88 14.06 -16.16
CA SER A 313 -22.18 13.76 -16.79
C SER A 313 -22.28 14.31 -18.22
N THR A 314 -23.18 13.76 -19.03
CA THR A 314 -23.53 14.27 -20.36
C THR A 314 -24.04 15.72 -20.30
N LYS A 315 -24.77 16.07 -19.23
CA LYS A 315 -25.26 17.43 -18.99
C LYS A 315 -24.10 18.40 -18.80
N GLU A 316 -23.13 18.02 -17.99
CA GLU A 316 -21.91 18.79 -17.73
C GLU A 316 -21.06 18.94 -19.01
N ALA A 317 -20.75 17.84 -19.71
CA ALA A 317 -19.98 17.87 -20.95
C ALA A 317 -20.63 18.75 -22.05
N ARG A 318 -21.97 18.79 -22.12
CA ARG A 318 -22.70 19.73 -22.98
C ARG A 318 -22.58 21.19 -22.49
N SER A 319 -22.64 21.41 -21.18
CA SER A 319 -22.52 22.76 -20.59
C SER A 319 -21.14 23.40 -20.75
N MET A 320 -20.09 22.60 -20.96
CA MET A 320 -18.73 23.08 -21.22
C MET A 320 -18.55 23.76 -22.59
N GLN A 321 -19.51 23.59 -23.52
CA GLN A 321 -19.53 24.23 -24.85
C GLN A 321 -18.27 24.02 -25.71
N ILE A 322 -17.67 22.83 -25.64
CA ILE A 322 -16.59 22.42 -26.56
C ILE A 322 -17.24 22.07 -27.92
N ARG A 323 -17.16 23.01 -28.87
CA ARG A 323 -17.99 23.09 -30.09
C ARG A 323 -17.21 23.11 -31.41
N GLY A 324 -15.92 23.45 -31.40
CA GLY A 324 -15.11 23.54 -32.61
C GLY A 324 -13.62 23.61 -32.33
N LEU A 325 -12.82 23.60 -33.41
CA LEU A 325 -11.38 23.80 -33.34
C LEU A 325 -11.07 25.27 -32.95
N VAL A 326 -10.15 25.46 -32.00
CA VAL A 326 -9.60 26.78 -31.65
C VAL A 326 -8.28 27.01 -32.38
N ALA A 327 -7.37 26.03 -32.32
CA ALA A 327 -6.18 25.97 -33.16
C ALA A 327 -5.61 24.54 -33.19
N SER A 328 -4.75 24.27 -34.17
CA SER A 328 -3.95 23.04 -34.24
C SER A 328 -2.52 23.35 -34.68
N TYR A 329 -1.62 22.42 -34.40
CA TYR A 329 -0.27 22.44 -34.91
C TYR A 329 0.22 21.01 -35.18
N GLN A 330 1.03 20.84 -36.23
CA GLN A 330 1.58 19.55 -36.62
C GLN A 330 3.11 19.63 -36.66
N THR A 331 3.78 18.59 -36.15
CA THR A 331 5.20 18.36 -36.35
C THR A 331 5.43 17.00 -36.99
N PHE A 332 6.52 16.87 -37.74
CA PHE A 332 6.91 15.61 -38.37
C PHE A 332 8.01 14.93 -37.54
N TYR A 333 8.04 13.60 -37.53
CA TYR A 333 9.10 12.84 -36.87
C TYR A 333 9.60 11.67 -37.71
N GLY A 334 10.87 11.36 -37.49
CA GLY A 334 11.47 10.05 -37.72
C GLY A 334 12.32 9.65 -36.51
N GLY A 335 13.27 8.76 -36.74
CA GLY A 335 14.17 8.22 -35.73
C GLY A 335 13.90 6.75 -35.44
N ASP A 336 14.56 6.24 -34.41
CA ASP A 336 14.47 4.84 -34.01
C ASP A 336 13.10 4.48 -33.39
N PRO A 337 12.76 3.17 -33.31
CA PRO A 337 11.49 2.72 -32.74
C PRO A 337 11.25 3.13 -31.27
N ASN A 338 12.30 3.32 -30.46
CA ASN A 338 12.14 3.74 -29.07
C ASN A 338 11.77 5.22 -28.96
N ARG A 339 12.37 6.08 -29.79
CA ARG A 339 11.97 7.49 -29.93
C ARG A 339 10.52 7.62 -30.36
N ILE A 340 10.09 6.87 -31.38
CA ILE A 340 8.71 6.90 -31.89
C ILE A 340 7.73 6.40 -30.81
N HIS A 341 8.07 5.30 -30.12
CA HIS A 341 7.31 4.80 -28.97
C HIS A 341 7.16 5.85 -27.86
N ASN A 342 8.22 6.58 -27.51
CA ASN A 342 8.16 7.65 -26.51
C ASN A 342 7.27 8.82 -26.96
N VAL A 343 7.35 9.25 -28.23
CA VAL A 343 6.46 10.29 -28.79
C VAL A 343 5.01 9.84 -28.73
N GLN A 344 4.72 8.59 -29.11
CA GLN A 344 3.38 8.00 -29.00
C GLN A 344 2.88 7.99 -27.56
N LEU A 345 3.64 7.42 -26.62
CA LEU A 345 3.29 7.34 -25.20
C LEU A 345 2.95 8.71 -24.61
N VAL A 346 3.81 9.72 -24.81
CA VAL A 346 3.61 11.07 -24.28
C VAL A 346 2.41 11.77 -24.91
N SER A 347 2.14 11.51 -26.19
CA SER A 347 0.95 12.05 -26.88
C SER A 347 -0.34 11.48 -26.29
N HIS A 348 -0.37 10.18 -25.96
CA HIS A 348 -1.52 9.56 -25.28
C HIS A 348 -1.69 10.09 -23.84
N LEU A 349 -0.61 10.43 -23.13
CA LEU A 349 -0.68 11.01 -21.78
C LEU A 349 -1.28 12.43 -21.76
N VAL A 350 -1.22 13.18 -22.86
CA VAL A 350 -1.84 14.51 -22.97
C VAL A 350 -3.17 14.51 -23.73
N ASP A 351 -3.49 13.47 -24.51
CA ASP A 351 -4.77 13.36 -25.23
C ASP A 351 -5.97 13.37 -24.27
N GLY A 352 -7.01 14.11 -24.62
CA GLY A 352 -8.22 14.23 -23.82
C GLY A 352 -8.09 15.16 -22.61
N HIS A 353 -6.95 15.83 -22.41
CA HIS A 353 -6.78 16.74 -21.27
C HIS A 353 -7.71 17.96 -21.38
N ILE A 354 -8.46 18.23 -20.31
CA ILE A 354 -9.48 19.29 -20.25
C ILE A 354 -8.92 20.46 -19.44
N ILE A 355 -8.98 21.67 -19.99
CA ILE A 355 -8.44 22.89 -19.38
C ILE A 355 -9.61 23.85 -19.11
N ALA A 356 -9.90 24.10 -17.83
CA ALA A 356 -10.97 24.99 -17.40
C ALA A 356 -10.70 26.46 -17.79
N PRO A 357 -11.74 27.30 -17.93
CA PRO A 357 -11.56 28.76 -18.02
C PRO A 357 -10.71 29.29 -16.86
N GLY A 358 -9.70 30.09 -17.16
CA GLY A 358 -8.74 30.64 -16.18
C GLY A 358 -7.66 29.66 -15.70
N ALA A 359 -7.76 28.36 -15.99
CA ALA A 359 -6.77 27.37 -15.56
C ALA A 359 -5.48 27.44 -16.39
N THR A 360 -4.36 27.07 -15.77
CA THR A 360 -3.06 26.92 -16.44
C THR A 360 -2.76 25.45 -16.67
N PHE A 361 -2.54 25.08 -17.94
CA PHE A 361 -2.01 23.77 -18.31
C PHE A 361 -0.52 23.69 -17.96
N SER A 362 -0.08 22.53 -17.48
CA SER A 362 1.32 22.19 -17.26
C SER A 362 1.62 20.86 -17.94
N PHE A 363 2.63 20.86 -18.83
CA PHE A 363 3.01 19.66 -19.57
C PHE A 363 3.59 18.59 -18.65
N ASN A 364 4.42 18.98 -17.68
CA ASN A 364 4.98 18.08 -16.67
C ASN A 364 3.94 17.58 -15.67
N GLN A 365 2.87 18.34 -15.38
CA GLN A 365 1.75 17.84 -14.58
C GLN A 365 0.92 16.80 -15.34
N ALA A 366 0.66 17.03 -16.63
CA ALA A 366 -0.09 16.09 -17.47
C ALA A 366 0.66 14.77 -17.74
N THR A 367 1.99 14.81 -17.86
CA THR A 367 2.81 13.64 -18.25
C THR A 367 3.55 12.98 -17.06
N GLY A 368 3.88 13.73 -16.02
CA GLY A 368 4.65 13.27 -14.86
C GLY A 368 6.10 12.87 -15.19
N ALA A 369 6.77 12.17 -14.26
CA ALA A 369 8.13 11.67 -14.46
C ALA A 369 8.23 10.69 -15.65
N ARG A 370 9.38 10.70 -16.35
CA ARG A 370 9.70 9.85 -17.51
C ARG A 370 10.52 8.64 -17.05
N THR A 371 9.86 7.58 -16.59
CA THR A 371 10.50 6.38 -15.99
C THR A 371 10.25 5.11 -16.79
N ALA A 372 11.14 4.12 -16.65
CA ALA A 372 10.99 2.81 -17.31
C ALA A 372 9.68 2.10 -16.92
N ASP A 373 9.26 2.18 -15.65
CA ASP A 373 8.00 1.59 -15.15
C ASP A 373 6.74 2.19 -15.81
N LYS A 374 6.83 3.42 -16.31
CA LYS A 374 5.77 4.07 -17.10
C LYS A 374 5.84 3.73 -18.60
N GLY A 375 6.73 2.81 -18.99
CA GLY A 375 6.92 2.38 -20.37
C GLY A 375 7.81 3.29 -21.21
N PHE A 376 8.53 4.25 -20.63
CA PHE A 376 9.52 5.04 -21.39
C PHE A 376 10.73 4.18 -21.76
N LYS A 377 11.23 4.38 -22.98
CA LYS A 377 12.39 3.67 -23.53
C LYS A 377 13.57 4.61 -23.71
N GLU A 378 14.77 4.04 -23.74
CA GLU A 378 15.99 4.76 -24.07
C GLU A 378 16.03 5.12 -25.55
N ALA A 379 16.29 6.40 -25.83
CA ALA A 379 16.41 6.99 -27.15
C ALA A 379 17.33 8.22 -27.09
N PRO A 380 17.73 8.83 -28.22
CA PRO A 380 18.54 10.03 -28.20
C PRO A 380 17.85 11.21 -27.49
N VAL A 381 18.56 11.80 -26.52
CA VAL A 381 18.19 12.97 -25.70
C VAL A 381 19.31 14.01 -25.75
N ILE A 382 18.99 15.28 -25.53
CA ILE A 382 20.01 16.35 -25.41
C ILE A 382 20.20 16.64 -23.92
N ILE A 383 21.40 16.37 -23.39
CA ILE A 383 21.76 16.61 -21.99
C ILE A 383 22.97 17.56 -21.98
N ASN A 384 22.81 18.72 -21.35
CA ASN A 384 23.84 19.77 -21.24
C ASN A 384 24.43 20.21 -22.60
N GLY A 385 23.62 20.19 -23.67
CA GLY A 385 24.04 20.55 -25.02
C GLY A 385 24.76 19.44 -25.80
N GLU A 386 24.89 18.23 -25.26
CA GLU A 386 25.41 17.06 -25.98
C GLU A 386 24.29 16.04 -26.25
N LEU A 387 24.31 15.40 -27.42
CA LEU A 387 23.42 14.28 -27.74
C LEU A 387 23.89 13.02 -27.02
N LYS A 388 23.01 12.39 -26.22
CA LYS A 388 23.27 11.20 -25.42
C LYS A 388 22.09 10.24 -25.50
N THR A 389 22.28 8.98 -25.10
CA THR A 389 21.15 8.04 -24.92
C THR A 389 20.54 8.25 -23.54
N GLY A 390 19.21 8.23 -23.44
CA GLY A 390 18.50 8.35 -22.17
C GLY A 390 16.99 8.12 -22.30
N LEU A 391 16.32 7.94 -21.17
CA LEU A 391 14.88 7.69 -21.13
C LEU A 391 14.08 8.90 -21.62
N GLY A 392 13.12 8.66 -22.51
CA GLY A 392 12.20 9.71 -22.98
C GLY A 392 12.71 10.57 -24.14
N GLY A 393 13.75 10.13 -24.87
CA GLY A 393 14.09 10.74 -26.17
C GLY A 393 12.86 10.83 -27.08
N GLY A 394 12.56 12.04 -27.56
CA GLY A 394 11.33 12.37 -28.29
C GLY A 394 10.29 13.21 -27.53
N VAL A 395 10.30 13.21 -26.19
CA VAL A 395 9.33 13.98 -25.35
C VAL A 395 9.24 15.46 -25.76
N CYS A 396 10.38 16.12 -25.99
CA CYS A 396 10.43 17.55 -26.29
C CYS A 396 9.80 17.95 -27.64
N GLN A 397 9.58 16.98 -28.53
CA GLN A 397 8.78 17.21 -29.74
C GLN A 397 7.30 17.38 -29.40
N VAL A 398 6.77 16.58 -28.47
CA VAL A 398 5.37 16.67 -28.05
C VAL A 398 5.12 18.00 -27.34
N SER A 399 6.01 18.43 -26.45
CA SER A 399 5.92 19.77 -25.84
C SER A 399 6.06 20.88 -26.88
N THR A 400 6.95 20.76 -27.87
CA THR A 400 7.04 21.72 -28.97
C THR A 400 5.74 21.79 -29.78
N THR A 401 5.07 20.66 -30.03
CA THR A 401 3.80 20.64 -30.77
C THR A 401 2.66 21.24 -29.94
N VAL A 402 2.58 20.92 -28.64
CA VAL A 402 1.62 21.52 -27.70
C VAL A 402 1.84 23.03 -27.55
N PHE A 403 3.09 23.48 -27.42
CA PHE A 403 3.44 24.90 -27.35
C PHE A 403 2.94 25.63 -28.59
N ASN A 404 3.20 25.08 -29.78
CA ASN A 404 2.78 25.73 -31.02
C ASN A 404 1.25 25.70 -31.22
N ALA A 405 0.54 24.66 -30.78
CA ALA A 405 -0.93 24.66 -30.79
C ALA A 405 -1.52 25.74 -29.84
N ALA A 406 -0.94 25.91 -28.63
CA ALA A 406 -1.31 27.00 -27.72
C ALA A 406 -0.88 28.39 -28.23
N TYR A 407 0.23 28.47 -28.96
CA TYR A 407 0.72 29.68 -29.60
C TYR A 407 -0.26 30.17 -30.67
N GLU A 408 -0.68 29.28 -31.57
CA GLU A 408 -1.64 29.60 -32.66
C GLU A 408 -3.07 29.83 -32.13
N ALA A 409 -3.45 29.21 -31.00
CA ALA A 409 -4.67 29.58 -30.28
C ALA A 409 -4.61 30.99 -29.66
N GLY A 410 -3.44 31.65 -29.70
CA GLY A 410 -3.24 32.99 -29.13
C GLY A 410 -3.31 33.00 -27.60
N LEU A 411 -2.97 31.89 -26.93
CA LEU A 411 -3.00 31.78 -25.47
C LEU A 411 -1.77 32.43 -24.81
N PRO A 412 -1.90 32.96 -23.58
CA PRO A 412 -0.77 33.35 -22.73
C PRO A 412 0.15 32.15 -22.46
N ILE A 413 1.41 32.25 -22.86
CA ILE A 413 2.43 31.25 -22.53
C ILE A 413 3.11 31.72 -21.24
N VAL A 414 2.90 30.97 -20.16
CA VAL A 414 3.38 31.28 -18.80
C VAL A 414 4.83 30.82 -18.59
N SER A 415 5.19 29.67 -19.16
CA SER A 415 6.54 29.12 -19.11
C SER A 415 6.89 28.44 -20.43
N ARG A 416 8.05 28.76 -20.98
CA ARG A 416 8.64 28.09 -22.15
C ARG A 416 10.15 28.29 -22.10
N THR A 417 10.89 27.23 -22.41
CA THR A 417 12.35 27.25 -22.56
C THR A 417 12.70 26.69 -23.94
N ASN A 418 13.65 27.30 -24.66
CA ASN A 418 14.18 26.73 -25.91
C ASN A 418 15.15 25.57 -25.60
N HIS A 419 15.35 24.67 -26.56
CA HIS A 419 16.40 23.67 -26.53
C HIS A 419 17.77 24.34 -26.51
N ALA A 420 18.75 23.72 -25.84
CA ALA A 420 20.12 24.21 -25.87
C ALA A 420 20.71 24.24 -27.29
N LEU A 421 20.35 23.27 -28.15
CA LEU A 421 20.81 23.20 -29.54
C LEU A 421 19.75 23.71 -30.51
N TYR A 422 20.18 24.28 -31.65
CA TYR A 422 19.26 24.72 -32.70
C TYR A 422 18.76 23.53 -33.53
N ILE A 423 17.45 23.31 -33.51
CA ILE A 423 16.82 22.18 -34.22
C ILE A 423 16.03 22.73 -35.42
N SER A 424 16.60 22.57 -36.62
CA SER A 424 16.11 23.20 -37.87
C SER A 424 14.74 22.73 -38.36
N HIS A 425 14.22 21.60 -37.86
CA HIS A 425 12.89 21.08 -38.23
C HIS A 425 11.75 21.63 -37.35
N TYR A 426 12.07 22.44 -36.33
CA TYR A 426 11.08 23.26 -35.63
C TYR A 426 11.06 24.68 -36.23
N PRO A 427 9.93 25.42 -36.14
CA PRO A 427 9.92 26.80 -36.60
C PRO A 427 10.90 27.63 -35.77
N GLN A 428 11.67 28.48 -36.44
CA GLN A 428 12.75 29.25 -35.85
C GLN A 428 12.27 30.03 -34.61
N GLY A 429 12.91 29.81 -33.46
CA GLY A 429 12.58 30.47 -32.20
C GLY A 429 11.29 29.99 -31.52
N ARG A 430 10.62 28.95 -32.05
CA ARG A 430 9.32 28.43 -31.55
C ARG A 430 9.39 26.96 -31.10
N ASP A 431 10.56 26.50 -30.73
CA ASP A 431 10.75 25.20 -30.07
C ASP A 431 10.46 25.27 -28.56
N ALA A 432 10.07 24.17 -27.90
CA ALA A 432 9.85 24.15 -26.45
C ALA A 432 10.35 22.85 -25.82
N THR A 433 11.45 22.95 -25.05
CA THR A 433 12.01 21.81 -24.31
C THR A 433 11.36 21.65 -22.94
N VAL A 434 11.35 20.43 -22.41
CA VAL A 434 10.86 20.10 -21.07
C VAL A 434 11.76 19.04 -20.42
N ASN A 435 11.96 19.16 -19.10
CA ASN A 435 12.64 18.20 -18.25
C ASN A 435 11.90 18.11 -16.92
N TYR A 436 11.59 16.91 -16.44
CA TYR A 436 10.78 16.74 -15.24
C TYR A 436 11.66 16.78 -13.97
N PRO A 437 11.27 17.52 -12.92
CA PRO A 437 10.10 18.40 -12.83
C PRO A 437 10.35 19.85 -13.32
N ASP A 438 11.61 20.27 -13.40
CA ASP A 438 12.02 21.68 -13.31
C ASP A 438 11.73 22.54 -14.56
N VAL A 439 11.93 21.98 -15.76
CA VAL A 439 11.73 22.70 -17.02
C VAL A 439 10.39 22.28 -17.62
N ASP A 440 9.43 23.20 -17.60
CA ASP A 440 8.04 22.92 -17.95
C ASP A 440 7.47 23.92 -18.96
N LEU A 441 6.58 23.42 -19.81
CA LEU A 441 5.75 24.19 -20.70
C LEU A 441 4.42 24.48 -20.00
N LYS A 442 4.11 25.76 -19.79
CA LYS A 442 2.86 26.21 -19.18
C LYS A 442 2.16 27.26 -20.01
N PHE A 443 0.84 27.18 -20.13
CA PHE A 443 0.00 28.19 -20.76
C PHE A 443 -1.36 28.30 -20.07
N THR A 444 -1.96 29.49 -20.07
CA THR A 444 -3.25 29.75 -19.42
C THR A 444 -4.38 29.74 -20.44
N ASN A 445 -5.51 29.12 -20.08
CA ASN A 445 -6.76 29.21 -20.83
C ASN A 445 -7.52 30.48 -20.43
N ASP A 446 -7.18 31.62 -21.04
CA ASP A 446 -7.85 32.91 -20.84
C ASP A 446 -9.06 33.12 -21.78
N THR A 447 -9.56 32.06 -22.43
CA THR A 447 -10.62 32.18 -23.45
C THR A 447 -12.02 32.41 -22.88
N GLY A 448 -12.22 32.20 -21.58
CA GLY A 448 -13.54 32.17 -20.93
C GLY A 448 -14.33 30.87 -21.18
N HIS A 449 -13.82 29.96 -22.00
CA HIS A 449 -14.47 28.69 -22.36
C HIS A 449 -13.57 27.49 -22.05
N TRP A 450 -14.16 26.31 -21.92
CA TRP A 450 -13.38 25.08 -21.71
C TRP A 450 -12.60 24.73 -22.98
N LEU A 451 -11.36 24.26 -22.80
CA LEU A 451 -10.55 23.69 -23.86
C LEU A 451 -10.35 22.18 -23.66
N LEU A 452 -10.31 21.44 -24.75
CA LEU A 452 -9.96 20.02 -24.83
C LEU A 452 -8.72 19.88 -25.71
N LEU A 453 -7.61 19.44 -25.14
CA LEU A 453 -6.39 19.10 -25.87
C LEU A 453 -6.56 17.71 -26.48
N ARG A 454 -6.34 17.60 -27.79
CA ARG A 454 -6.36 16.33 -28.51
C ARG A 454 -5.10 16.12 -29.33
N THR A 455 -4.69 14.86 -29.47
CA THR A 455 -3.54 14.45 -30.28
C THR A 455 -3.93 13.39 -31.31
N TRP A 456 -3.25 13.43 -32.46
CA TRP A 456 -3.28 12.37 -33.47
C TRP A 456 -1.85 12.03 -33.84
N VAL A 457 -1.51 10.75 -33.74
CA VAL A 457 -0.16 10.23 -33.92
C VAL A 457 -0.17 9.32 -35.14
N GLY A 458 0.45 9.77 -36.22
CA GLY A 458 0.55 9.04 -37.49
C GLY A 458 1.78 8.12 -37.57
N SER A 459 2.14 7.71 -38.78
CA SER A 459 3.41 7.00 -39.02
C SER A 459 4.64 7.93 -38.91
N SER A 460 4.49 9.20 -39.31
CA SER A 460 5.59 10.17 -39.42
C SER A 460 5.24 11.59 -38.92
N SER A 461 4.10 11.77 -38.25
CA SER A 461 3.70 13.09 -37.73
C SER A 461 2.86 13.02 -36.46
N LEU A 462 2.96 14.08 -35.66
CA LEU A 462 2.12 14.36 -34.50
C LEU A 462 1.35 15.64 -34.77
N THR A 463 0.02 15.57 -34.70
CA THR A 463 -0.85 16.75 -34.66
C THR A 463 -1.37 16.93 -33.24
N VAL A 464 -1.26 18.13 -32.69
CA VAL A 464 -1.94 18.56 -31.46
C VAL A 464 -2.97 19.61 -31.83
N ALA A 465 -4.16 19.55 -31.22
CA ALA A 465 -5.19 20.56 -31.39
C ALA A 465 -5.90 20.89 -30.08
N LEU A 466 -6.38 22.12 -29.99
CA LEU A 466 -7.22 22.62 -28.90
C LEU A 466 -8.64 22.82 -29.45
N TYR A 467 -9.62 22.13 -28.87
CA TYR A 467 -11.04 22.30 -29.17
C TYR A 467 -11.72 23.07 -28.04
N GLY A 468 -12.75 23.85 -28.34
CA GLY A 468 -13.44 24.71 -27.38
C GLY A 468 -14.63 25.42 -28.01
N THR A 469 -15.09 26.53 -27.43
CA THR A 469 -15.85 27.53 -28.20
C THR A 469 -14.85 28.40 -28.98
N PRO A 470 -14.92 28.48 -30.32
CA PRO A 470 -13.96 29.25 -31.11
C PRO A 470 -14.00 30.75 -30.77
N VAL A 471 -12.90 31.27 -30.23
CA VAL A 471 -12.73 32.70 -29.92
C VAL A 471 -12.15 33.53 -31.08
N ASN A 472 -11.81 32.86 -32.20
CA ASN A 472 -11.35 33.48 -33.46
C ASN A 472 -10.27 34.56 -33.27
N ARG A 473 -9.28 34.29 -32.41
CA ARG A 473 -8.11 35.16 -32.22
C ARG A 473 -7.26 35.15 -33.49
N ARG A 474 -6.75 36.32 -33.88
CA ARG A 474 -5.79 36.45 -34.98
C ARG A 474 -4.38 36.55 -34.40
N VAL A 475 -3.52 35.59 -34.72
CA VAL A 475 -2.10 35.60 -34.35
C VAL A 475 -1.28 36.13 -35.53
N VAL A 476 -0.40 37.10 -35.26
CA VAL A 476 0.58 37.63 -36.21
C VAL A 476 1.97 37.40 -35.62
N SER A 477 2.90 36.88 -36.42
CA SER A 477 4.26 36.54 -35.97
C SER A 477 5.31 37.19 -36.85
N GLU A 478 6.29 37.83 -36.24
CA GLU A 478 7.47 38.39 -36.90
C GLU A 478 8.72 37.72 -36.33
N VAL A 479 9.51 37.10 -37.21
CA VAL A 479 10.69 36.30 -36.83
C VAL A 479 11.95 37.08 -37.18
N ALA A 480 12.74 37.44 -36.16
CA ALA A 480 14.06 38.03 -36.36
C ALA A 480 15.05 37.00 -36.94
N PRO A 481 16.05 37.40 -37.76
CA PRO A 481 17.04 36.47 -38.30
C PRO A 481 17.73 35.61 -37.24
N LEU A 482 18.19 34.43 -37.64
CA LEU A 482 19.02 33.55 -36.80
C LEU A 482 20.48 34.01 -36.90
N VAL A 483 20.95 34.72 -35.89
CA VAL A 483 22.26 35.39 -35.90
C VAL A 483 23.26 34.62 -35.04
N ALA A 484 24.45 34.36 -35.59
CA ALA A 484 25.57 33.79 -34.83
C ALA A 484 26.06 34.78 -33.75
N THR A 485 26.29 34.29 -32.53
CA THR A 485 26.68 35.12 -31.37
C THR A 485 28.16 35.00 -31.00
N GLY A 486 28.89 34.14 -31.67
CA GLY A 486 30.31 33.88 -31.46
C GLY A 486 30.86 32.87 -32.47
N PRO A 487 32.16 32.55 -32.41
CA PRO A 487 32.77 31.52 -33.25
C PRO A 487 32.26 30.12 -32.90
N THR A 488 32.36 29.18 -33.85
CA THR A 488 32.14 27.76 -33.59
C THR A 488 33.15 27.26 -32.55
N PRO A 489 32.71 26.62 -31.45
CA PRO A 489 33.64 26.05 -30.47
C PRO A 489 34.45 24.89 -31.07
N THR A 490 35.58 24.54 -30.45
CA THR A 490 36.42 23.41 -30.92
C THR A 490 36.72 22.45 -29.78
N LYS A 491 36.60 21.14 -30.04
CA LYS A 491 36.90 20.06 -29.10
C LYS A 491 38.07 19.25 -29.67
N LYS A 492 39.26 19.41 -29.08
CA LYS A 492 40.46 18.66 -29.49
C LYS A 492 40.48 17.30 -28.82
N VAL A 493 40.61 16.23 -29.59
CA VAL A 493 40.63 14.84 -29.10
C VAL A 493 41.96 14.21 -29.49
N PRO A 494 42.76 13.67 -28.54
CA PRO A 494 44.01 12.99 -28.86
C PRO A 494 43.81 11.80 -29.81
N ASP A 495 44.73 11.64 -30.76
CA ASP A 495 44.72 10.55 -31.73
C ASP A 495 46.12 9.92 -31.87
N PRO A 496 46.29 8.63 -31.48
CA PRO A 496 47.57 7.93 -31.57
C PRO A 496 47.92 7.44 -32.98
N SER A 497 47.02 7.56 -33.96
CA SER A 497 47.29 7.23 -35.37
C SER A 497 47.98 8.38 -36.11
N LEU A 498 47.62 9.62 -35.77
CA LEU A 498 48.14 10.85 -36.37
C LEU A 498 49.47 11.28 -35.72
N TYR A 499 50.40 11.80 -36.54
CA TYR A 499 51.67 12.32 -36.05
C TYR A 499 51.53 13.64 -35.31
N VAL A 500 52.42 13.91 -34.34
CA VAL A 500 52.51 15.22 -33.68
C VAL A 500 52.58 16.34 -34.72
N GLY A 501 51.74 17.35 -34.54
CA GLY A 501 51.55 18.47 -35.47
C GLY A 501 50.60 18.19 -36.65
N GLN A 502 50.07 16.98 -36.82
CA GLN A 502 48.93 16.71 -37.70
C GLN A 502 47.61 16.91 -36.95
N GLN A 503 46.59 17.35 -37.69
CA GLN A 503 45.22 17.45 -37.22
C GLN A 503 44.28 16.95 -38.31
N ALA A 504 43.17 16.33 -37.92
CA ALA A 504 42.08 15.98 -38.82
C ALA A 504 40.76 16.45 -38.20
N VAL A 505 39.85 17.00 -39.02
CA VAL A 505 38.47 17.29 -38.58
C VAL A 505 37.69 15.99 -38.67
N GLU A 506 37.11 15.57 -37.55
CA GLU A 506 36.23 14.40 -37.46
C GLU A 506 34.77 14.80 -37.66
N GLU A 507 34.34 15.88 -37.01
CA GLU A 507 32.97 16.38 -37.04
C GLU A 507 32.97 17.91 -37.12
N THR A 508 32.13 18.48 -37.99
CA THR A 508 32.01 19.93 -38.16
C THR A 508 30.91 20.48 -37.27
N GLY A 509 31.26 21.40 -36.37
CA GLY A 509 30.34 22.02 -35.43
C GLY A 509 29.57 23.23 -36.01
N ALA A 510 28.75 23.84 -35.16
CA ALA A 510 27.95 25.01 -35.48
C ALA A 510 28.21 26.16 -34.48
N PRO A 511 28.20 27.44 -34.90
CA PRO A 511 28.34 28.56 -33.98
C PRO A 511 27.12 28.67 -33.04
N PRO A 512 27.29 29.23 -31.83
CA PRO A 512 26.16 29.61 -30.99
C PRO A 512 25.30 30.65 -31.73
N ARG A 513 23.97 30.58 -31.58
CA ARG A 513 23.01 31.38 -32.36
C ARG A 513 21.91 31.95 -31.48
N LYS A 514 21.36 33.10 -31.83
CA LYS A 514 20.15 33.67 -31.21
C LYS A 514 19.14 34.11 -32.24
N THR A 515 17.87 34.12 -31.86
CA THR A 515 16.74 34.64 -32.64
C THR A 515 15.63 35.07 -31.68
N SER A 516 14.63 35.80 -32.18
CA SER A 516 13.45 36.16 -31.43
C SER A 516 12.21 36.17 -32.32
N VAL A 517 11.05 35.85 -31.76
CA VAL A 517 9.77 35.90 -32.44
C VAL A 517 8.83 36.84 -31.69
N GLN A 518 8.44 37.94 -32.33
CA GLN A 518 7.39 38.82 -31.80
C GLN A 518 6.03 38.25 -32.22
N ARG A 519 5.18 37.94 -31.24
CA ARG A 519 3.81 37.47 -31.42
C ARG A 519 2.83 38.55 -30.99
N ARG A 520 2.02 39.03 -31.93
CA ARG A 520 0.90 39.94 -31.68
C ARG A 520 -0.42 39.18 -31.82
N VAL A 521 -1.21 39.11 -30.76
CA VAL A 521 -2.50 38.41 -30.70
C VAL A 521 -3.62 39.43 -30.62
N TYR A 522 -4.56 39.36 -31.55
CA TYR A 522 -5.74 40.21 -31.61
C TYR A 522 -7.00 39.38 -31.33
N SER A 523 -8.00 39.98 -30.68
CA SER A 523 -9.35 39.41 -30.60
C SER A 523 -10.02 39.40 -31.97
N ALA A 524 -11.14 38.67 -32.09
CA ALA A 524 -11.97 38.67 -33.30
C ALA A 524 -12.43 40.10 -33.71
N ALA A 525 -12.58 41.01 -32.75
CA ALA A 525 -12.93 42.42 -32.98
C ALA A 525 -11.71 43.33 -33.28
N GLY A 526 -10.52 42.77 -33.49
CA GLY A 526 -9.31 43.52 -33.83
C GLY A 526 -8.59 44.20 -32.65
N LYS A 527 -9.11 44.13 -31.42
CA LYS A 527 -8.41 44.63 -30.22
C LYS A 527 -7.15 43.80 -29.98
N LEU A 528 -5.98 44.45 -29.86
CA LEU A 528 -4.75 43.82 -29.40
C LEU A 528 -4.93 43.29 -27.96
N LEU A 529 -4.64 42.00 -27.76
CA LEU A 529 -4.70 41.32 -26.47
C LEU A 529 -3.30 41.15 -25.88
N TYR A 530 -2.35 40.70 -26.71
CA TYR A 530 -0.98 40.41 -26.32
C TYR A 530 0.00 40.87 -27.39
N ASP A 531 1.10 41.47 -26.95
CA ASP A 531 2.34 41.62 -27.72
C ASP A 531 3.44 40.97 -26.89
N THR A 532 4.16 39.98 -27.45
CA THR A 532 5.06 39.13 -26.69
C THR A 532 6.25 38.73 -27.55
N VAL A 533 7.47 39.02 -27.09
CA VAL A 533 8.70 38.60 -27.78
C VAL A 533 9.26 37.34 -27.13
N PHE A 534 9.29 36.24 -27.89
CA PHE A 534 9.92 34.98 -27.49
C PHE A 534 11.37 34.99 -27.94
N TYR A 535 12.30 35.20 -27.00
CA TYR A 535 13.73 35.06 -27.26
C TYR A 535 14.15 33.59 -27.22
N SER A 536 15.09 33.20 -28.09
CA SER A 536 15.73 31.88 -28.07
C SER A 536 17.23 32.00 -28.27
N SER A 537 18.01 31.31 -27.45
CA SER A 537 19.48 31.31 -27.50
C SER A 537 19.99 29.88 -27.48
N TYR A 538 20.72 29.51 -28.53
CA TYR A 538 21.24 28.17 -28.79
C TYR A 538 22.76 28.17 -28.61
N VAL A 539 23.30 27.20 -27.87
CA VAL A 539 24.76 27.01 -27.72
C VAL A 539 25.37 26.49 -29.02
N GLY A 540 26.68 26.68 -29.16
CA GLY A 540 27.42 26.18 -30.32
C GLY A 540 27.77 24.70 -30.16
N GLU A 541 27.68 23.97 -31.25
CA GLU A 541 28.13 22.58 -31.36
C GLU A 541 29.62 22.59 -31.71
N PRO A 542 30.49 21.86 -31.00
CA PRO A 542 31.93 21.97 -31.21
C PRO A 542 32.40 21.21 -32.46
N THR A 543 33.26 21.84 -33.27
CA THR A 543 34.04 21.11 -34.28
C THR A 543 35.02 20.18 -33.56
N VAL A 544 34.91 18.88 -33.82
CA VAL A 544 35.76 17.85 -33.23
C VAL A 544 37.02 17.69 -34.09
N ILE A 545 38.17 17.94 -33.49
CA ILE A 545 39.47 17.92 -34.17
C ILE A 545 40.35 16.86 -33.52
N ARG A 546 40.67 15.80 -34.26
CA ARG A 546 41.66 14.80 -33.88
C ARG A 546 43.05 15.43 -33.95
N VAL A 547 43.82 15.35 -32.86
CA VAL A 547 45.18 15.91 -32.77
C VAL A 547 46.21 14.81 -32.55
N GLY A 548 47.22 14.75 -33.42
CA GLY A 548 48.16 13.64 -33.43
C GLY A 548 49.09 13.61 -32.22
N THR A 549 49.21 12.42 -31.62
CA THR A 549 50.13 12.14 -30.50
C THR A 549 51.26 11.18 -30.88
N LYS A 550 51.25 10.58 -32.07
CA LYS A 550 52.30 9.69 -32.55
C LYS A 550 53.61 10.46 -32.79
N PRO A 551 54.74 10.09 -32.15
CA PRO A 551 56.03 10.73 -32.45
C PRO A 551 56.38 10.57 -33.94
N ARG A 552 56.86 11.66 -34.57
CA ARG A 552 57.39 11.57 -35.94
C ARG A 552 58.71 10.78 -35.95
N PRO A 553 58.98 9.97 -36.99
CA PRO A 553 60.31 9.43 -37.20
C PRO A 553 61.33 10.58 -37.24
N LYS A 554 62.50 10.41 -36.60
CA LYS A 554 63.61 11.35 -36.80
C LYS A 554 64.02 11.32 -38.28
N PRO A 555 64.34 12.46 -38.90
CA PRO A 555 64.86 12.47 -40.27
C PRO A 555 66.15 11.64 -40.34
N THR A 556 66.18 10.64 -41.20
CA THR A 556 67.43 9.95 -41.54
C THR A 556 68.26 10.89 -42.41
N THR A 557 69.41 11.33 -41.92
CA THR A 557 70.29 12.25 -42.64
C THR A 557 70.98 11.53 -43.79
N THR A 558 70.37 11.53 -44.98
CA THR A 558 71.05 11.09 -46.21
C THR A 558 72.04 12.16 -46.64
N THR A 559 73.33 11.94 -46.40
CA THR A 559 74.41 12.81 -46.87
C THR A 559 74.56 12.71 -48.38
N THR A 560 74.01 13.66 -49.13
CA THR A 560 74.25 13.77 -50.58
C THR A 560 75.60 14.41 -50.83
N THR A 561 76.62 13.61 -51.15
CA THR A 561 77.90 14.12 -51.64
C THR A 561 77.75 14.60 -53.08
N THR A 562 77.96 15.89 -53.31
CA THR A 562 77.96 16.50 -54.64
C THR A 562 79.23 16.13 -55.42
N THR A 563 79.08 15.50 -56.59
CA THR A 563 80.16 15.39 -57.58
C THR A 563 79.70 15.95 -58.92
N THR A 564 80.41 16.96 -59.40
CA THR A 564 80.13 17.67 -60.65
C THR A 564 80.98 17.09 -61.78
N THR A 565 80.37 16.71 -62.90
CA THR A 565 81.09 16.53 -64.18
C THR A 565 80.22 16.94 -65.37
N THR A 566 80.87 17.37 -66.44
CA THR A 566 80.30 18.25 -67.48
C THR A 566 80.23 17.58 -68.86
N THR A 567 79.30 18.06 -69.71
CA THR A 567 79.38 18.21 -71.19
C THR A 567 79.01 17.07 -72.19
N THR A 568 78.14 17.44 -73.15
CA THR A 568 78.19 17.17 -74.62
C THR A 568 77.40 16.02 -75.29
N THR A 569 76.32 16.42 -76.00
CA THR A 569 75.63 15.91 -77.24
C THR A 569 75.37 14.41 -77.56
N THR A 570 74.07 14.08 -77.71
CA THR A 570 73.33 13.52 -78.90
C THR A 570 74.08 12.57 -79.88
N PRO A 571 73.55 11.39 -80.33
CA PRO A 571 72.17 11.24 -80.86
C PRO A 571 71.39 9.89 -80.74
N THR A 572 70.06 10.00 -80.89
CA THR A 572 69.05 9.12 -81.53
C THR A 572 69.06 7.57 -81.40
N THR A 573 67.98 6.99 -80.86
CA THR A 573 67.19 5.89 -81.52
C THR A 573 65.78 5.71 -80.91
N THR A 574 64.91 4.94 -81.59
CA THR A 574 63.44 5.04 -81.56
C THR A 574 62.67 3.84 -80.96
N SER A 575 61.51 4.14 -80.33
CA SER A 575 60.24 3.35 -80.36
C SER A 575 60.16 1.96 -79.66
N PRO A 576 58.94 1.43 -79.37
CA PRO A 576 57.69 2.08 -78.89
C PRO A 576 56.92 1.22 -77.83
N LYS A 577 55.61 1.53 -77.61
CA LYS A 577 54.51 0.67 -77.06
C LYS A 577 54.28 0.73 -75.52
N LYS A 578 53.06 0.74 -74.95
CA LYS A 578 51.67 1.15 -75.34
C LYS A 578 50.83 1.23 -74.03
N PRO A 579 49.86 2.17 -73.85
CA PRO A 579 48.97 2.27 -72.66
C PRO A 579 47.80 1.25 -72.74
N PRO A 580 46.93 1.01 -71.73
CA PRO A 580 45.96 1.96 -71.12
C PRO A 580 45.79 1.74 -69.57
N THR A 581 44.78 2.20 -68.80
CA THR A 581 43.52 2.95 -69.05
C THR A 581 43.11 3.79 -67.82
N THR A 582 42.33 4.86 -68.00
CA THR A 582 41.37 5.42 -67.03
C THR A 582 40.03 4.67 -67.07
N THR A 583 39.36 4.45 -65.93
CA THR A 583 37.87 4.47 -65.89
C THR A 583 37.29 4.78 -64.51
N GLN A 584 36.61 5.93 -64.43
CA GLN A 584 35.29 6.10 -63.80
C GLN A 584 34.35 6.57 -64.95
N PRO A 585 33.00 6.57 -64.85
CA PRO A 585 32.18 6.84 -63.65
C PRO A 585 31.66 5.59 -62.93
#